data_AF-A0A3D5UTY5-F1
#
_entry.id   AF-A0A3D5UTY5-F1
#
_cell.length_a   1.000
_cell.length_b   1.000
_cell.length_c   1.000
_cell.angle_alpha   90.00
_cell.angle_beta   90.00
_cell.angle_gamma   90.00
#
_symmetry.space_group_name_H-M   'P 1'
#
loop_
_entity.id
_entity.type
_entity.pdbx_description
1 polymer ?
#
loop_
_entity_poly.entity_id
_entity_poly.type
_entity_poly.pdbx_seq_one_letter_code
_entity_poly.pdbx_strand_id
1 'polypeptide(L)' 'TAAAHLSCLDYIGDVPWAQYQGAKDWYVRIKSRPAFRGILADHVAGMPPPKLYANLDF' A
#
# COMPACT_ATOMS: atom_id res chain seq x y z
N THR A 1 13.01 -2.96 0.62
CA THR A 1 12.78 -2.72 -0.82
C THR A 1 11.50 -3.37 -1.31
N ALA A 2 11.25 -4.67 -1.08
CA ALA A 2 10.02 -5.35 -1.53
C ALA A 2 8.71 -4.61 -1.21
N ALA A 3 8.52 -4.15 0.03
CA ALA A 3 7.30 -3.43 0.42
C ALA A 3 7.12 -2.09 -0.30
N ALA A 4 8.21 -1.39 -0.65
CA ALA A 4 8.12 -0.12 -1.39
C ALA A 4 7.62 -0.36 -2.81
N HIS A 5 8.14 -1.39 -3.50
CA HIS A 5 7.66 -1.76 -4.82
C HIS A 5 6.20 -2.24 -4.79
N LEU A 6 5.82 -3.01 -3.77
CA LEU A 6 4.43 -3.42 -3.57
C LEU A 6 3.52 -2.22 -3.31
N SER A 7 4.01 -1.18 -2.63
CA SER A 7 3.28 0.09 -2.45
C SER A 7 3.00 0.79 -3.77
N CYS A 8 3.94 0.78 -4.72
CA CYS A 8 3.70 1.35 -6.05
C CYS A 8 2.57 0.61 -6.79
N LEU A 9 2.48 -0.71 -6.63
CA LEU A 9 1.39 -1.50 -7.21
C LEU A 9 0.05 -1.27 -6.48
N ASP A 10 0.08 -1.13 -5.15
CA ASP A 10 -1.11 -0.78 -4.35
C ASP A 10 -1.61 0.64 -4.69
N TYR A 11 -0.70 1.55 -5.01
CA TYR A 11 -1.03 2.92 -5.44
C TYR A 11 -1.87 2.96 -6.72
N ILE A 12 -1.63 2.01 -7.63
CA ILE A 12 -2.41 1.89 -8.88
C ILE A 12 -3.61 0.95 -8.73
N GLY A 13 -3.77 0.31 -7.56
CA GLY A 13 -4.88 -0.61 -7.27
C GLY A 13 -4.78 -1.99 -7.92
N ASP A 14 -3.59 -2.40 -8.37
CA ASP A 14 -3.39 -3.63 -9.15
C ASP A 14 -2.97 -4.84 -8.30
N VAL A 15 -3.19 -4.78 -6.98
CA VAL A 15 -2.85 -5.87 -6.06
C VAL A 15 -4.12 -6.63 -5.64
N PRO A 16 -4.28 -7.92 -6.02
CA PRO A 16 -5.45 -8.72 -5.68
C PRO A 16 -5.37 -9.25 -4.24
N TRP A 17 -5.48 -8.36 -3.25
CA TRP A 17 -5.34 -8.68 -1.82
C TRP A 17 -6.22 -9.83 -1.32
N ALA A 18 -7.41 -10.01 -1.93
CA ALA A 18 -8.33 -11.09 -1.59
C ALA A 18 -7.80 -12.50 -1.90
N GLN A 19 -6.85 -12.62 -2.85
CA GLN A 19 -6.27 -13.91 -3.24
C GLN A 19 -5.04 -14.29 -2.38
N TYR A 20 -4.46 -13.31 -1.68
CA TYR A 20 -3.17 -13.46 -1.00
C TYR A 20 -3.22 -12.97 0.45
N GLN A 21 -4.03 -13.62 1.28
CA GLN A 21 -4.25 -13.21 2.67
C GLN A 21 -2.96 -13.12 3.51
N GLY A 22 -2.01 -14.05 3.34
CA GLY A 22 -0.73 -14.00 4.07
C GLY A 22 0.15 -12.80 3.68
N ALA A 23 0.13 -12.41 2.40
CA ALA A 23 0.84 -11.22 1.93
C ALA A 23 0.17 -9.94 2.43
N LYS A 24 -1.18 -9.94 2.47
CA LYS A 24 -1.98 -8.86 3.05
C LYS A 24 -1.62 -8.60 4.51
N ASP A 25 -1.64 -9.65 5.35
CA ASP A 25 -1.32 -9.53 6.78
C ASP A 25 0.11 -9.03 7.02
N TRP A 26 1.07 -9.53 6.23
CA TRP A 26 2.44 -9.04 6.27
C TRP A 26 2.53 -7.57 5.85
N TYR A 27 1.87 -7.19 4.77
CA TYR A 27 1.92 -5.83 4.22
C TYR A 27 1.26 -4.82 5.16
N VAL A 28 0.13 -5.15 5.79
CA VAL A 28 -0.51 -4.32 6.83
C VAL A 28 0.48 -4.03 7.98
N ARG A 29 1.21 -5.04 8.45
CA ARG A 29 2.24 -4.85 9.50
C ARG A 29 3.37 -3.94 9.06
N ILE A 30 3.79 -4.02 7.79
CA ILE A 30 4.83 -3.13 7.25
C ILE A 30 4.31 -1.69 7.08
N LYS A 31 3.09 -1.54 6.57
CA LYS A 31 2.40 -0.26 6.32
C LYS A 31 2.18 0.55 7.59
N SER A 32 1.97 -0.13 8.73
CA SER A 32 1.82 0.50 10.06
C SER A 32 3.12 1.10 10.62
N ARG A 33 4.29 0.85 10.01
CA ARG A 33 5.58 1.34 10.53
C ARG A 33 5.76 2.84 10.25
N PRO A 34 6.34 3.62 11.18
CA PRO A 34 6.59 5.06 10.97
C PRO A 34 7.42 5.35 9.72
N ALA A 35 8.38 4.49 9.39
CA ALA A 35 9.22 4.60 8.20
C ALA A 35 8.43 4.52 6.88
N PHE A 36 7.21 3.96 6.90
CA PHE A 36 6.38 3.79 5.71
C PHE A 36 5.48 5.00 5.44
N ARG A 37 5.31 5.91 6.42
CA ARG A 37 4.43 7.07 6.30
C ARG A 37 4.79 8.00 5.14
N GLY A 38 6.08 8.15 4.83
CA GLY A 38 6.52 8.96 3.69
C GLY A 38 5.93 8.45 2.37
N ILE A 39 6.02 7.13 2.15
CA ILE A 39 5.49 6.47 0.95
C ILE A 39 3.96 6.56 0.86
N LEU A 40 3.27 6.54 2.00
CA LEU A 40 1.80 6.67 2.03
C LEU A 40 1.32 8.11 1.82
N ALA A 41 2.19 9.10 2.11
CA ALA A 41 1.92 10.52 1.88
C ALA A 41 2.30 10.97 0.47
N ASP A 42 2.99 10.12 -0.31
CA ASP A 42 3.36 10.44 -1.68
C ASP A 42 2.10 10.52 -2.57
N HIS A 43 1.99 11.61 -3.31
CA HIS A 43 0.91 11.84 -4.26
C HIS A 43 1.45 12.21 -5.63
N VAL A 44 0.96 11.51 -6.66
CA VAL A 44 1.31 11.77 -8.06
C VAL A 44 0.26 12.69 -8.66
N ALA A 45 0.71 13.82 -9.22
CA ALA A 45 -0.18 14.78 -9.86
C ALA A 45 -0.93 14.11 -11.03
N GLY A 46 -2.26 14.24 -11.05
CA GLY A 46 -3.13 13.62 -12.08
C GLY A 46 -3.47 12.15 -11.85
N MET A 47 -2.94 11.51 -10.80
CA MET A 47 -3.25 10.12 -10.46
C MET A 47 -3.54 10.00 -8.95
N PRO A 48 -4.77 10.32 -8.50
CA PRO A 48 -5.14 10.15 -7.11
C PRO A 48 -5.11 8.65 -6.74
N PRO A 49 -4.57 8.28 -5.57
CA PRO A 49 -4.54 6.88 -5.16
C PRO A 49 -5.96 6.38 -4.82
N PRO A 50 -6.17 5.05 -4.84
CA PRO A 50 -7.37 4.43 -4.33
C PRO A 50 -7.68 4.88 -2.89
N LYS A 51 -8.96 5.00 -2.54
CA LYS A 51 -9.40 5.43 -1.20
C LYS A 51 -8.83 4.57 -0.06
N LEU A 52 -8.51 3.30 -0.36
CA LEU A 52 -7.98 2.33 0.59
C LEU A 52 -6.44 2.34 0.67
N TYR A 53 -5.76 3.10 -0.20
CA TYR A 53 -4.30 3.12 -0.27
C TYR A 53 -3.64 3.61 1.03
N ALA A 54 -4.22 4.59 1.73
CA ALA A 54 -3.71 5.02 3.04
C ALA A 54 -4.38 4.29 4.21
N ASN A 55 -5.39 3.46 3.95
CA ASN A 55 -6.08 2.71 5.00
C ASN A 55 -5.19 1.54 5.46
N LEU A 56 -5.24 1.23 6.76
CA LEU A 56 -4.56 0.09 7.36
C LEU A 56 -5.49 -1.14 7.47
N ASP A 57 -6.80 -0.93 7.37
CA ASP A 57 -7.85 -1.98 7.48
C ASP A 57 -8.48 -2.36 6.12
N PHE A 58 -7.74 -2.23 5.02
CA PHE A 58 -8.18 -2.65 3.68
C PHE A 58 -8.16 -4.16 3.54
#